data_AF-A0A3D2KK69-F1
#
_entry.id   AF-A0A3D2KK69-F1
#
_cell.length_a   1.000
_cell.length_b   1.000
_cell.length_c   1.000
_cell.angle_alpha   90.00
_cell.angle_beta   90.00
_cell.angle_gamma   90.00
#
_symmetry.space_group_name_H-M   'P 1'
#
loop_
_entity.id
_entity.type
_entity.pdbx_description
1 polymer ?
#
loop_
_entity_poly.entity_id
_entity_poly.type
_entity_poly.pdbx_seq_one_letter_code
_entity_poly.pdbx_strand_id
1 'polypeptide(L)' 'MKDRSNRKICPICKGRGRISRVKQTSNGTICEFEMCYHCKGTGKVDSVIWSKVKLLWER' A
#
# COMPACT_ATOMS: atom_id res chain seq x y z
N MET A 1 -13.44 25.25 -10.88
CA MET A 1 -12.97 23.99 -11.52
C MET A 1 -12.80 22.95 -10.42
N LYS A 2 -13.51 21.81 -10.48
CA LYS A 2 -13.57 20.79 -9.41
C LYS A 2 -12.24 20.07 -9.23
N ASP A 3 -11.78 20.04 -7.97
CA ASP A 3 -10.73 19.21 -7.34
C ASP A 3 -10.04 18.17 -8.23
N ARG A 4 -8.86 18.52 -8.76
CA ARG A 4 -7.98 17.54 -9.42
C ARG A 4 -7.19 16.77 -8.36
N SER A 5 -7.75 15.62 -7.98
CA SER A 5 -7.04 14.42 -7.52
C SER A 5 -5.97 14.66 -6.45
N ASN A 6 -6.39 14.72 -5.18
CA ASN A 6 -5.51 14.69 -4.01
C ASN A 6 -4.93 13.27 -3.80
N ARG A 7 -4.29 12.71 -4.83
CA ARG A 7 -3.65 11.40 -4.83
C ARG A 7 -2.30 11.52 -4.11
N LYS A 8 -2.28 11.16 -2.84
CA LYS A 8 -1.08 11.19 -2.01
C LYS A 8 -0.23 9.95 -2.27
N ILE A 9 1.07 10.07 -2.07
CA ILE A 9 1.98 8.91 -2.14
C ILE A 9 1.54 7.90 -1.08
N CYS A 10 1.44 6.62 -1.46
CA CYS A 10 1.06 5.56 -0.55
C CYS A 10 2.07 5.50 0.62
N PRO A 11 1.64 5.67 1.88
CA PRO A 11 2.56 5.69 3.03
C PRO A 11 3.20 4.32 3.28
N ILE A 12 2.51 3.23 2.96
CA ILE A 12 3.00 1.85 3.17
C ILE A 12 4.13 1.49 2.22
N CYS A 13 3.90 1.56 0.92
CA CYS A 13 4.92 1.21 -0.07
C CYS A 13 5.81 2.39 -0.47
N LYS A 14 5.59 3.60 0.08
CA LYS A 14 6.31 4.83 -0.25
C LYS A 14 6.39 5.10 -1.75
N GLY A 15 5.29 4.87 -2.47
CA GLY A 15 5.23 5.07 -3.93
C GLY A 15 5.63 3.87 -4.79
N ARG A 16 6.13 2.78 -4.20
CA ARG A 16 6.66 1.63 -4.95
C ARG A 16 5.60 0.72 -5.57
N GLY A 17 4.35 0.76 -5.09
CA GLY A 17 3.28 -0.15 -5.51
C GLY A 17 3.41 -1.59 -4.97
N ARG A 18 4.56 -1.95 -4.38
CA ARG A 18 4.85 -3.27 -3.83
C ARG A 18 5.51 -3.18 -2.45
N ILE A 19 5.38 -4.24 -1.67
CA ILE A 19 5.99 -4.42 -0.35
C ILE A 19 6.89 -5.65 -0.39
N SER A 20 8.06 -5.54 0.21
CA SER A 20 8.97 -6.66 0.40
C SER A 20 8.59 -7.43 1.66
N ARG A 21 8.48 -8.75 1.56
CA ARG A 21 8.38 -9.65 2.69
C ARG A 21 9.62 -10.54 2.73
N VAL A 22 10.23 -10.57 3.90
CA VAL A 22 11.35 -11.46 4.17
C VAL A 22 10.77 -12.67 4.89
N LYS A 23 10.89 -13.85 4.30
CA LYS A 23 10.52 -15.12 4.93
C LYS A 23 11.79 -15.88 5.27
N GLN A 24 11.91 -16.25 6.54
CA GLN A 24 12.91 -17.22 6.96
C GLN A 24 12.36 -18.62 6.69
N THR A 25 13.17 -19.43 6.01
CA THR A 25 12.89 -20.83 5.71
C THR A 25 14.04 -21.68 6.26
N SER A 26 13.84 -22.99 6.34
CA SER A 26 14.90 -23.95 6.72
C SER A 26 16.14 -23.84 5.83
N ASN A 27 15.98 -23.36 4.59
CA ASN A 27 17.04 -23.27 3.59
C ASN A 27 17.61 -21.85 3.45
N GLY A 28 17.29 -20.94 4.38
CA GLY A 28 17.79 -19.57 4.40
C GLY A 28 16.68 -18.53 4.28
N THR A 29 17.05 -17.33 3.85
CA THR A 29 16.15 -16.18 3.81
C THR A 29 15.70 -15.89 2.39
N ILE A 30 14.38 -15.89 2.16
CA ILE A 30 13.78 -15.55 0.87
C ILE A 30 13.19 -14.14 0.97
N CYS A 31 13.56 -13.29 0.02
CA CYS A 31 12.92 -11.99 -0.18
C CYS A 31 11.86 -12.10 -1.28
N GLU A 32 10.59 -11.98 -0.91
CA GLU A 32 9.48 -11.93 -1.85
C GLU A 32 8.94 -10.50 -1.96
N PHE A 33 8.44 -10.14 -3.15
CA PHE A 33 7.70 -8.91 -3.34
C PHE A 33 6.23 -9.24 -3.53
N GLU A 34 5.37 -8.59 -2.76
CA GLU A 34 3.93 -8.69 -2.90
C GLU A 34 3.36 -7.33 -3.33
N MET A 35 2.23 -7.36 -4.05
CA MET A 35 1.50 -6.14 -4.37
C MET A 35 1.11 -5.42 -3.08
N CYS A 36 1.32 -4.11 -3.03
CA CYS A 36 0.94 -3.32 -1.86
C CYS A 36 -0.58 -3.36 -1.68
N TYR A 37 -1.04 -4.00 -0.62
CA TYR A 37 -2.46 -4.17 -0.29
C TYR A 37 -3.19 -2.82 -0.17
N HIS A 38 -2.46 -1.77 0.18
CA HIS A 38 -2.99 -0.45 0.51
C HIS A 38 -3.22 0.43 -0.73
N CYS A 39 -2.34 0.39 -1.72
CA CYS A 39 -2.52 1.15 -2.98
C CYS A 39 -2.87 0.26 -4.18
N LYS A 40 -2.99 -1.05 -3.96
CA LYS A 40 -3.29 -2.06 -4.99
C LYS A 40 -2.37 -1.94 -6.21
N GLY A 41 -1.07 -1.75 -5.97
CA GLY A 41 -0.07 -1.63 -7.04
C GLY A 41 0.16 -0.21 -7.58
N THR A 42 -0.72 0.74 -7.29
CA THR A 42 -0.68 2.07 -7.94
C THR A 42 0.37 3.03 -7.38
N GLY A 43 0.93 2.74 -6.20
CA GLY A 43 1.87 3.62 -5.50
C GLY A 43 1.25 4.89 -4.91
N LYS A 44 -0.03 5.17 -5.17
CA LYS A 44 -0.73 6.36 -4.68
C LYS A 44 -2.05 5.96 -4.03
N VAL A 45 -2.54 6.78 -3.09
CA VAL A 45 -3.87 6.62 -2.50
C VAL A 45 -4.66 7.90 -2.60
N ASP A 46 -5.95 7.74 -2.86
CA ASP A 46 -6.86 8.88 -2.90
C ASP A 46 -7.21 9.29 -1.46
N SER A 47 -6.87 10.53 -1.08
CA SER A 47 -7.00 11.00 0.30
C SER A 47 -8.46 11.00 0.80
N VAL A 48 -9.45 11.02 -0.11
CA VAL A 48 -10.88 11.05 0.23
C VAL A 48 -11.41 9.65 0.55
N ILE A 49 -10.87 8.63 -0.10
CA ILE A 49 -11.23 7.22 0.14
C ILE A 49 -10.55 6.71 1.42
N TRP A 50 -9.37 7.25 1.75
CA TRP A 50 -8.55 6.81 2.88
C TRP A 50 -9.24 6.94 4.25
N SER A 51 -9.96 8.04 4.48
CA SER A 51 -10.67 8.28 5.75
C SER A 51 -11.78 7.25 6.01
N LYS A 52 -12.38 6.68 4.95
CA LYS A 52 -13.45 5.67 5.06
C LYS A 52 -12.92 4.25 5.22
N VAL A 53 -11.81 3.90 4.55
CA VAL A 53 -11.27 2.54 4.59
C VAL A 53 -10.58 2.23 5.92
N LYS A 54 -9.95 3.22 6.57
CA LYS A 54 -9.35 3.04 7.90
C LYS A 54 -10.39 2.55 8.94
N LEU A 55 -11.60 3.11 8.90
CA LEU A 55 -12.70 2.73 9.79
C LEU A 55 -13.26 1.33 9.56
N LEU A 56 -13.03 0.73 8.39
CA LEU A 56 -13.52 -0.61 8.05
C LEU A 56 -12.57 -1.74 8.46
N TRP A 57 -11.28 -1.45 8.69
CA TRP A 57 -10.28 -2.46 9.05
C TRP A 57 -10.04 -2.56 10.57
N GLU A 58 -10.51 -1.60 11.37
CA GLU A 58 -10.41 -1.60 12.85
C GLU A 58 -11.64 -2.22 13.54
N ARG A 59 -12.40 -3.08 12.87
CA ARG A 59 -13.60 -3.76 13.42
C ARG A 59 -13.45 -5.27 13.42
#